data_AF-A0A946ATH2-F1
#
_entry.id   AF-A0A946ATH2-F1
#
_cell.length_a   1.000
_cell.length_b   1.000
_cell.length_c   1.000
_cell.angle_alpha   90.00
_cell.angle_beta   90.00
_cell.angle_gamma   90.00
#
_symmetry.space_group_name_H-M   'P 1'
#
loop_
_entity.id
_entity.type
_entity.pdbx_description
1 polymer ?
#
loop_
_entity_poly.entity_id
_entity_poly.type
_entity_poly.pdbx_seq_one_letter_code
_entity_poly.pdbx_strand_id
1 'polypeptide(L)' 'MSEGFTYSRETIWHITCRSCGFYWTYPTMNVNETPENRSWHCPLCGHKGTGQESPDLKDGHDSQY' A
#
# COMPACT_ATOMS: atom_id res chain seq x y z
N MET A 1 12.69 -32.02 17.25
CA MET A 1 12.53 -30.71 16.59
C MET A 1 11.36 -30.88 15.63
N SER A 2 10.31 -30.07 15.74
CA SER A 2 9.17 -30.17 14.82
C SER A 2 9.63 -29.70 13.43
N GLU A 3 9.75 -30.63 12.49
CA GLU A 3 9.91 -30.28 11.08
C GLU A 3 8.60 -29.68 10.55
N GLY A 4 8.69 -28.61 9.76
CA GLY A 4 7.52 -27.93 9.20
C GLY A 4 7.87 -26.66 8.42
N PHE A 5 6.86 -26.11 7.75
CA PHE A 5 6.96 -24.86 6.97
C PHE A 5 6.26 -23.72 7.70
N THR A 6 6.82 -22.51 7.59
CA THR A 6 6.17 -21.26 8.02
C THR A 6 6.02 -20.33 6.82
N TYR A 7 5.02 -19.47 6.86
CA TYR A 7 4.79 -18.44 5.85
C TYR A 7 4.49 -17.11 6.52
N SER A 8 4.62 -16.03 5.76
CA SER A 8 4.27 -14.68 6.20
C SER A 8 3.64 -13.93 5.03
N ARG A 9 2.73 -12.99 5.34
CA ARG A 9 2.08 -12.14 4.34
C ARG A 9 2.61 -10.72 4.45
N GLU A 10 3.16 -10.21 3.36
CA GLU A 10 3.51 -8.82 3.19
C GLU A 10 2.53 -8.16 2.20
N THR A 11 2.13 -6.93 2.49
CA THR A 11 1.41 -6.04 1.58
C THR A 11 2.32 -4.86 1.26
N ILE A 12 2.54 -4.60 -0.03
CA ILE A 12 3.35 -3.46 -0.49
C ILE A 12 2.44 -2.46 -1.17
N TRP A 13 2.34 -1.27 -0.61
CA TRP A 13 1.58 -0.16 -1.18
C TRP A 13 2.48 0.71 -2.05
N HIS A 14 2.00 1.00 -3.26
CA HIS A 14 2.62 1.94 -4.19
C HIS A 14 2.00 3.33 -3.98
N ILE A 15 2.78 4.30 -3.51
CA ILE A 15 2.26 5.60 -3.08
C ILE A 15 2.89 6.70 -3.94
N THR A 16 2.04 7.60 -4.45
CA THR A 16 2.47 8.77 -5.20
C THR A 16 1.99 10.04 -4.51
N CYS A 17 2.91 10.97 -4.22
CA CYS A 17 2.54 12.27 -3.68
C CYS A 17 1.86 13.10 -4.76
N ARG A 18 0.59 13.46 -4.53
CA ARG A 18 -0.16 14.31 -5.47
C ARG A 18 0.33 15.76 -5.53
N SER A 19 1.16 16.20 -4.57
CA SER A 19 1.70 17.56 -4.55
C SER A 19 2.97 17.72 -5.40
N CYS A 20 3.86 16.72 -5.43
CA CYS A 20 5.15 16.83 -6.12
C CYS A 20 5.44 15.68 -7.10
N GLY A 21 4.55 14.69 -7.22
CA GLY A 21 4.72 13.52 -8.08
C GLY A 21 5.72 12.49 -7.56
N PHE A 22 6.31 12.69 -6.38
CA PHE A 22 7.27 11.74 -5.82
C PHE A 22 6.60 10.40 -5.50
N TYR A 23 7.20 9.31 -5.98
CA TYR A 23 6.75 7.95 -5.81
C TYR A 23 7.60 7.22 -4.77
N TRP A 24 6.97 6.43 -3.90
CA TRP A 24 7.64 5.52 -2.98
C TRP A 24 6.79 4.30 -2.68
N THR A 25 7.40 3.29 -2.07
CA THR A 25 6.70 2.09 -1.61
C THR A 25 6.61 2.04 -0.10
N TYR A 26 5.55 1.43 0.41
CA TYR A 26 5.37 1.18 1.83
C TYR A 26 4.99 -0.30 2.06
N PRO A 27 5.95 -1.13 2.51
CA PRO A 27 5.68 -2.50 2.92
C PRO A 27 5.10 -2.56 4.34
N THR A 28 4.13 -3.45 4.56
CA THR A 28 3.60 -3.77 5.88
C THR A 28 3.22 -5.25 5.98
N MET A 29 3.44 -5.83 7.15
CA MET A 29 2.93 -7.16 7.52
C MET A 29 1.55 -7.07 8.18
N ASN A 30 1.10 -5.85 8.50
CA ASN A 30 -0.20 -5.59 9.12
C ASN A 30 -1.28 -5.51 8.05
N VAL A 31 -2.17 -6.49 8.11
CA VAL A 31 -3.17 -6.76 7.08
C VAL A 31 -4.35 -5.80 7.14
N ASN A 32 -4.49 -5.09 8.27
CA ASN A 32 -5.49 -4.05 8.45
C ASN A 32 -4.92 -2.67 8.12
N GLU A 33 -3.64 -2.56 7.77
CA GLU A 33 -3.02 -1.28 7.45
C GLU A 33 -3.18 -0.95 5.96
N THR A 34 -3.86 0.16 5.70
CA THR A 34 -4.21 0.63 4.35
C THR A 34 -3.77 2.08 4.18
N PRO A 35 -3.50 2.57 2.97
CA PRO A 35 -3.14 3.96 2.76
C PRO A 35 -4.19 4.94 3.29
N GLU A 36 -5.47 4.56 3.29
CA GLU A 36 -6.61 5.36 3.73
C GLU A 36 -6.64 5.57 5.25
N ASN A 37 -6.20 4.57 6.04
CA ASN A 37 -6.25 4.64 7.51
C ASN A 37 -4.97 5.20 8.15
N ARG A 38 -4.06 5.73 7.32
CA ARG A 38 -2.77 6.28 7.76
C ARG A 38 -2.58 7.73 7.29
N SER A 39 -1.95 8.53 8.15
CA SER A 39 -1.40 9.83 7.77
C SER A 39 -0.02 9.67 7.14
N TRP A 40 0.18 10.30 6.00
CA TRP A 40 1.40 10.28 5.21
C TRP A 40 2.09 11.62 5.22
N HIS A 41 3.41 11.58 5.19
CA HIS A 41 4.27 12.72 4.96
C HIS A 41 5.13 12.39 3.74
N CYS A 42 5.05 13.22 2.70
CA CYS A 42 5.88 13.03 1.52
C CYS A 42 7.37 13.15 1.90
N PRO A 43 8.20 12.13 1.62
CA PRO A 43 9.62 12.20 1.96
C PRO A 43 10.39 13.29 1.21
N LEU A 44 9.89 13.71 0.05
CA LEU A 44 10.54 14.73 -0.78
C LEU A 44 10.12 16.15 -0.41
N CYS A 45 8.82 16.45 -0.35
CA CYS A 45 8.32 17.82 -0.17
C CYS A 45 7.70 18.10 1.20
N GLY A 46 7.60 17.11 2.09
CA GLY A 46 7.03 17.27 3.43
C GLY A 46 5.51 17.45 3.49
N HIS A 47 4.82 17.42 2.35
CA HIS A 47 3.36 17.53 2.30
C HIS A 47 2.68 16.41 3.10
N LYS A 48 1.63 16.75 3.84
CA LYS A 48 0.87 15.83 4.71
C LYS A 48 -0.50 15.51 4.12
N GLY A 49 -0.92 14.26 4.16
CA GLY A 49 -2.26 13.85 3.71
C GLY A 49 -2.57 12.39 4.02
N THR A 50 -3.77 11.94 3.68
CA THR A 50 -4.16 10.52 3.73
C THR A 50 -4.04 9.89 2.35
N GLY A 51 -3.90 8.56 2.30
CA GLY A 51 -3.99 7.82 1.05
C GLY A 51 -5.41 7.89 0.50
N GLN A 52 -5.52 7.86 -0.82
CA GLN A 52 -6.78 7.64 -1.53
C GLN A 52 -6.49 6.66 -2.64
N GLU A 53 -7.28 5.59 -2.71
CA GLU A 53 -7.26 4.62 -3.81
C GLU A 53 -7.24 5.33 -5.17
N SER A 54 -6.33 4.91 -6.05
CA SER A 54 -6.29 5.41 -7.42
C SER A 54 -7.44 4.77 -8.20
N PRO A 55 -8.14 5.53 -9.08
CA PRO A 55 -9.24 5.00 -9.89
C PRO A 55 -8.86 3.81 -10.78
N ASP A 56 -7.57 3.64 -11.03
CA ASP A 56 -6.98 2.61 -11.88
C ASP A 56 -6.80 1.26 -11.17
N LEU A 57 -7.00 1.19 -9.85
CA LEU A 57 -7.08 -0.05 -9.09
C LEU A 57 -8.49 -0.64 -9.23
N LYS A 58 -8.82 -1.11 -10.44
CA LYS A 58 -9.90 -2.09 -10.58
C LYS A 58 -9.25 -3.46 -10.47
N ASP A 59 -9.41 -4.11 -9.33
CA ASP A 59 -9.12 -5.54 -9.22
C ASP A 59 -9.80 -6.25 -10.39
N GLY A 60 -9.04 -7.07 -11.11
CA GLY A 60 -9.53 -7.95 -12.18
C GLY A 60 -10.45 -9.07 -11.67
N HIS A 61 -11.20 -8.82 -10.61
CA HIS A 61 -12.18 -9.72 -10.01
C HIS A 61 -13.56 -9.60 -10.69
N ASP A 62 -13.56 -9.34 -12.00
CA ASP A 62 -14.75 -9.37 -12.86
C ASP A 62 -14.53 -10.29 -14.07
N SER A 63 -13.63 -11.26 -13.95
CA SER A 63 -13.55 -12.40 -14.87
C SER A 63 -14.51 -13.50 -14.41
N GLN A 64 -15.80 -13.31 -14.65
CA GLN A 64 -16.73 -14.44 -14.78
C GLN A 64 -16.50 -15.10 -16.14
N TYR A 65 -15.72 -16.19 -16.16
CA TYR A 65 -15.75 -17.22 -17.20
C TYR A 65 -15.58 -18.59 -16.53
#